data_AF-A0A2N0P6E0-F1
#
_entry.id   AF-A0A2N0P6E0-F1
#
_cell.length_a   1.000
_cell.length_b   1.000
_cell.length_c   1.000
_cell.angle_alpha   90.00
_cell.angle_beta   90.00
_cell.angle_gamma   90.00
#
_symmetry.space_group_name_H-M   'P 1'
#
loop_
_entity.id
_entity.type
_entity.pdbx_description
1 polymer ?
#
loop_
_entity_poly.entity_id
_entity_poly.type
_entity_poly.pdbx_seq_one_letter_code
_entity_poly.pdbx_strand_id
1 'polypeptide(L)'
;MNKRPILDVKLVSVGQIVPRLHYGKYSREWWTIRGDSNLEEGALLYPIRVGWQTVIEQNNKHFYMHITEGNENSEIQPGYRCHSGSKFSDIEAAPSYAIISLYKQIFPDSMTKFSGPFVLGWDNNEFLEASLKDVHFQAFAIKIDGKILVYITNISVGEQKNTIENYTASFIGEYNKKCALFVQIIQSENYKVSIYQKDNGPIIFFGSTPSETWKNVGLYKKYRGTQLFGLEHPMTQKAIDA
;
A
#
# COMPACT_ATOMS: atom_id res chain seq x y z
N MET A 1 28.83 -20.43 -2.71
CA MET A 1 27.67 -19.55 -2.46
C MET A 1 28.02 -18.64 -1.29
N ASN A 2 28.39 -17.39 -1.55
CA ASN A 2 28.62 -16.44 -0.45
C ASN A 2 27.27 -16.14 0.20
N LYS A 3 27.09 -16.59 1.46
CA LYS A 3 25.98 -16.15 2.31
C LYS A 3 26.03 -14.63 2.33
N ARG A 4 24.96 -13.97 1.88
CA ARG A 4 24.81 -12.53 2.07
C ARG A 4 24.93 -12.27 3.58
N PRO A 5 25.75 -11.32 4.03
CA PRO A 5 25.75 -10.94 5.43
C PRO A 5 24.32 -10.56 5.80
N ILE A 6 23.77 -11.25 6.80
CA ILE A 6 22.48 -10.92 7.38
C ILE A 6 22.74 -9.61 8.14
N LEU A 7 22.25 -8.48 7.62
CA LEU A 7 22.24 -7.24 8.41
C LEU A 7 21.28 -7.48 9.57
N ASP A 8 21.75 -7.24 10.79
CA ASP A 8 20.89 -7.24 11.96
C ASP A 8 20.08 -5.94 11.97
N VAL A 9 18.75 -6.06 11.81
CA VAL A 9 17.83 -4.93 11.72
C VAL A 9 17.05 -4.85 13.02
N LYS A 10 17.09 -3.69 13.68
CA LYS A 10 16.37 -3.46 14.93
C LYS A 10 15.25 -2.45 14.73
N LEU A 11 14.08 -2.73 15.28
CA LEU A 11 12.96 -1.80 15.31
C LEU A 11 13.19 -0.75 16.40
N VAL A 12 13.14 0.52 16.03
CA VAL A 12 13.33 1.67 16.93
C VAL A 12 11.99 2.29 17.28
N SER A 13 11.11 2.44 16.30
CA SER A 13 9.77 2.99 16.47
C SER A 13 8.80 2.33 15.50
N VAL A 14 7.60 2.02 15.99
CA VAL A 14 6.50 1.44 15.19
C VAL A 14 5.80 2.53 14.36
N GLY A 15 5.91 3.80 14.74
CA GLY A 15 5.16 4.88 14.09
C GLY A 15 3.64 4.73 14.26
N GLN A 16 2.88 5.32 13.34
CA GLN A 16 1.42 5.44 13.46
C GLN A 16 0.66 5.10 12.17
N ILE A 17 -0.57 4.63 12.35
CA ILE A 17 -1.58 4.56 11.30
C ILE A 17 -2.23 5.94 11.19
N VAL A 18 -2.11 6.54 10.02
CA VAL A 18 -2.75 7.83 9.70
C VAL A 18 -4.03 7.54 8.91
N PRO A 19 -5.25 7.79 9.44
CA PRO A 19 -6.48 7.35 8.81
C PRO A 19 -6.67 7.83 7.36
N ARG A 20 -6.36 9.10 7.09
CA ARG A 20 -6.47 9.66 5.72
C ARG A 20 -5.53 8.99 4.70
N LEU A 21 -4.41 8.43 5.16
CA LEU A 21 -3.44 7.77 4.31
C LEU A 21 -3.74 6.29 4.15
N HIS A 22 -4.14 5.60 5.22
CA HIS A 22 -4.32 4.15 5.20
C HIS A 22 -5.72 3.71 4.74
N TYR A 23 -6.72 4.57 4.87
CA TYR A 23 -8.13 4.26 4.54
C TYR A 23 -8.77 5.28 3.60
N GLY A 24 -8.01 6.32 3.21
CA GLY A 24 -8.47 7.33 2.26
C GLY A 24 -8.34 6.92 0.79
N LYS A 25 -8.58 7.87 -0.12
CA LYS A 25 -8.61 7.63 -1.57
C LYS A 25 -7.32 7.03 -2.18
N TYR A 26 -6.16 7.27 -1.57
CA TYR A 26 -4.86 6.76 -2.02
C TYR A 26 -4.29 5.68 -1.08
N SER A 27 -5.17 5.04 -0.30
CA SER A 27 -4.83 3.99 0.66
C SER A 27 -3.92 2.92 0.09
N ARG A 28 -4.13 2.51 -1.16
CA ARG A 28 -3.30 1.54 -1.88
C ARG A 28 -1.79 1.79 -1.74
N GLU A 29 -1.37 3.05 -1.70
CA GLU A 29 0.05 3.42 -1.63
C GLU A 29 0.66 3.17 -0.23
N TRP A 30 -0.17 2.96 0.78
CA TRP A 30 0.18 2.82 2.20
C TRP A 30 0.04 1.38 2.71
N TRP A 31 -0.19 0.42 1.81
CA TRP A 31 -0.26 -1.00 2.12
C TRP A 31 0.63 -1.81 1.20
N THR A 32 1.33 -2.81 1.74
CA THR A 32 2.31 -3.61 0.99
C THR A 32 2.03 -5.10 1.12
N ILE A 33 2.26 -5.83 0.02
CA ILE A 33 2.20 -7.30 0.01
C ILE A 33 3.54 -7.83 0.54
N ARG A 34 3.50 -8.82 1.43
CA ARG A 34 4.68 -9.52 1.94
C ARG A 34 4.50 -11.03 1.85
N GLY A 35 5.62 -11.74 1.76
CA GLY A 35 5.66 -13.19 1.58
C GLY A 35 5.13 -13.66 0.21
N ASP A 36 4.99 -14.97 0.08
CA ASP A 36 4.57 -15.66 -1.16
C ASP A 36 3.05 -15.85 -1.20
N SER A 37 2.29 -14.79 -0.90
CA SER A 37 0.83 -14.86 -0.84
C SER A 37 0.21 -15.14 -2.22
N ASN A 38 -0.69 -16.13 -2.29
CA ASN A 38 -1.44 -16.41 -3.52
C ASN A 38 -2.54 -15.35 -3.73
N LEU A 39 -2.31 -14.42 -4.67
CA LEU A 39 -3.24 -13.32 -4.93
C LEU A 39 -4.60 -13.77 -5.48
N GLU A 40 -4.72 -14.98 -6.03
CA GLU A 40 -6.02 -15.55 -6.45
C GLU A 40 -6.86 -16.02 -5.25
N GLU A 41 -6.22 -16.37 -4.12
CA GLU A 41 -6.89 -16.69 -2.86
C GLU A 41 -7.09 -15.45 -1.96
N GLY A 42 -6.47 -14.33 -2.35
CA GLY A 42 -6.39 -13.10 -1.57
C GLY A 42 -5.13 -13.05 -0.70
N ALA A 43 -4.52 -11.88 -0.61
CA ALA A 43 -3.33 -11.62 0.19
C ALA A 43 -3.60 -10.51 1.20
N LEU A 44 -3.45 -10.82 2.49
CA LEU A 44 -3.41 -9.80 3.53
C LEU A 44 -2.22 -8.86 3.30
N LEU A 45 -2.44 -7.59 3.56
CA LEU A 45 -1.45 -6.54 3.41
C LEU A 45 -0.94 -6.05 4.76
N TYR A 46 0.25 -5.47 4.75
CA TYR A 46 0.85 -4.83 5.90
C TYR A 46 0.93 -3.31 5.69
N PRO A 47 0.59 -2.51 6.70
CA PRO A 47 0.58 -1.06 6.58
C PRO A 47 2.00 -0.49 6.58
N ILE A 48 2.21 0.52 5.75
CA ILE A 48 3.45 1.30 5.71
C ILE A 48 3.30 2.46 6.71
N ARG A 49 3.76 2.29 7.95
CA ARG A 49 3.45 3.26 9.01
C ARG A 49 4.28 4.53 8.90
N VAL A 50 3.62 5.69 9.07
CA VAL A 50 4.30 6.99 9.16
C VAL A 50 5.08 7.04 10.47
N GLY A 51 6.37 7.40 10.41
CA GLY A 51 7.25 7.40 11.57
C GLY A 51 7.78 6.03 11.97
N TRP A 52 7.57 4.99 11.15
CA TRP A 52 8.28 3.71 11.30
C TRP A 52 9.78 3.96 11.22
N GLN A 53 10.52 3.40 12.16
CA GLN A 53 11.96 3.59 12.25
C GLN A 53 12.69 2.29 12.55
N THR A 54 13.67 1.96 11.72
CA THR A 54 14.61 0.85 11.95
C THR A 54 16.04 1.35 12.01
N VAL A 55 16.92 0.54 12.58
CA VAL A 55 18.37 0.77 12.55
C VAL A 55 19.08 -0.49 12.09
N ILE A 56 20.10 -0.29 11.25
CA ILE A 56 21.09 -1.32 10.93
C ILE A 56 22.48 -0.82 11.28
N GLU A 57 23.37 -1.74 11.65
CA GLU A 57 24.79 -1.44 11.80
C GLU A 57 25.56 -1.96 10.59
N GLN A 58 26.34 -1.08 9.96
CA GLN A 58 27.23 -1.45 8.86
C GLN A 58 28.50 -0.61 8.94
N ASN A 59 29.66 -1.24 8.79
CA ASN A 59 30.96 -0.56 8.87
C ASN A 59 31.12 0.31 10.13
N ASN A 60 30.73 -0.23 11.29
CA ASN A 60 30.77 0.44 12.61
C ASN A 60 30.01 1.77 12.65
N LYS A 61 28.96 1.90 11.84
CA LYS A 61 28.03 3.03 11.83
C LYS A 61 26.60 2.54 11.88
N HIS A 62 25.78 3.28 12.61
CA HIS A 62 24.34 3.06 12.68
C HIS A 62 23.64 3.88 11.59
N PHE A 63 22.82 3.20 10.80
CA PHE A 63 21.99 3.80 9.77
C PHE A 63 20.53 3.64 10.18
N TYR A 64 19.88 4.76 10.46
CA TYR A 64 18.48 4.81 10.84
C TYR A 64 17.62 5.11 9.62
N MET A 65 16.70 4.22 9.30
CA MET A 65 15.70 4.42 8.25
C MET A 65 14.41 4.98 8.85
N HIS A 66 13.81 5.95 8.19
CA HIS A 66 12.57 6.62 8.59
C HIS A 66 11.58 6.58 7.46
N ILE A 67 10.32 6.26 7.78
CA ILE A 67 9.20 6.42 6.85
C ILE A 67 8.51 7.76 7.11
N THR A 68 8.41 8.59 6.08
CA THR A 68 7.74 9.90 6.10
C THR A 68 6.53 9.92 5.18
N GLU A 69 5.71 10.95 5.31
CA GLU A 69 4.68 11.25 4.32
C GLU A 69 5.27 12.01 3.14
N GLY A 70 4.99 11.52 1.94
CA GLY A 70 5.47 12.12 0.71
C GLY A 70 6.95 11.85 0.45
N ASN A 71 7.29 11.86 -0.83
CA ASN A 71 8.65 11.88 -1.33
C ASN A 71 8.77 12.90 -2.46
N GLU A 72 10.00 13.11 -2.96
CA GLU A 72 10.27 14.04 -4.07
C GLU A 72 9.39 13.84 -5.32
N ASN A 73 8.89 12.61 -5.56
CA ASN A 73 8.11 12.27 -6.74
C ASN A 73 6.59 12.35 -6.49
N SER A 74 6.14 12.32 -5.24
CA SER A 74 4.73 12.23 -4.89
C SER A 74 4.47 12.51 -3.41
N GLU A 75 3.58 13.47 -3.11
CA GLU A 75 3.12 13.77 -1.75
C GLU A 75 2.21 12.68 -1.16
N ILE A 76 1.61 11.85 -2.00
CA ILE A 76 0.62 10.84 -1.57
C ILE A 76 1.24 9.47 -1.28
N GLN A 77 2.49 9.25 -1.68
CA GLN A 77 3.22 8.00 -1.45
C GLN A 77 4.12 8.11 -0.21
N PRO A 78 4.51 6.96 0.39
CA PRO A 78 5.51 6.96 1.44
C PRO A 78 6.84 7.53 0.95
N GLY A 79 7.50 8.30 1.82
CA GLY A 79 8.89 8.70 1.64
C GLY A 79 9.80 7.97 2.61
N TYR A 80 11.08 7.87 2.22
CA TYR A 80 12.08 7.17 2.99
C TYR A 80 13.30 8.04 3.16
N ARG A 81 13.75 8.21 4.40
CA ARG A 81 14.94 8.99 4.71
C ARG A 81 15.87 8.18 5.60
N CYS A 82 17.14 8.15 5.23
CA CYS A 82 18.18 7.51 6.03
C CYS A 82 19.02 8.57 6.74
N HIS A 83 19.49 8.29 7.95
CA HIS A 83 20.49 9.13 8.61
C HIS A 83 21.52 8.30 9.38
N SER A 84 22.72 8.87 9.55
CA SER A 84 23.82 8.30 10.33
C SER A 84 24.62 9.44 10.95
N GLY A 85 24.51 9.59 12.28
CA GLY A 85 25.03 10.76 12.98
C GLY A 85 24.32 12.04 12.50
N SER A 86 25.08 13.05 12.09
CA SER A 86 24.54 14.32 11.58
C SER A 86 24.25 14.34 10.07
N LYS A 87 24.55 13.26 9.33
CA LYS A 87 24.32 13.17 7.88
C LYS A 87 22.98 12.51 7.58
N PHE A 88 22.29 13.04 6.56
CA PHE A 88 20.98 12.59 6.11
C PHE A 88 20.99 12.39 4.59
N SER A 89 20.22 11.41 4.10
CA SER A 89 19.77 11.41 2.72
C SER A 89 18.67 12.45 2.50
N ASP A 90 18.34 12.68 1.24
CA ASP A 90 17.05 13.25 0.84
C ASP A 90 15.90 12.28 1.16
N ILE A 91 14.66 12.74 0.98
CA ILE A 91 13.46 11.92 1.14
C ILE A 91 13.17 11.24 -0.20
N GLU A 92 13.52 9.96 -0.25
CA GLU A 92 13.50 9.15 -1.47
C GLU A 92 12.19 8.37 -1.61
N ALA A 93 11.88 7.96 -2.84
CA ALA A 93 10.72 7.11 -3.12
C ALA A 93 10.91 5.63 -2.73
N ALA A 94 12.14 5.21 -2.41
CA ALA A 94 12.44 3.85 -1.97
C ALA A 94 13.46 3.82 -0.83
N PRO A 95 13.31 2.92 0.16
CA PRO A 95 14.23 2.79 1.29
C PRO A 95 15.65 2.41 0.84
N SER A 96 15.78 1.62 -0.23
CA SER A 96 17.08 1.28 -0.81
C SER A 96 17.82 2.51 -1.34
N TYR A 97 17.11 3.46 -1.96
CA TYR A 97 17.73 4.68 -2.49
C TYR A 97 18.21 5.58 -1.35
N ALA A 98 17.37 5.77 -0.32
CA ALA A 98 17.72 6.56 0.86
C ALA A 98 19.01 6.07 1.53
N ILE A 99 19.11 4.77 1.80
CA ILE A 99 20.32 4.24 2.44
C ILE A 99 21.52 4.21 1.50
N ILE A 100 21.36 3.82 0.23
CA ILE A 100 22.49 3.76 -0.72
C ILE A 100 23.06 5.16 -0.95
N SER A 101 22.21 6.17 -1.10
CA SER A 101 22.59 7.58 -1.28
C SER A 101 23.44 8.07 -0.09
N LEU A 102 22.93 7.91 1.14
CA LEU A 102 23.68 8.28 2.34
C LEU A 102 24.96 7.46 2.51
N TYR A 103 24.91 6.16 2.23
CA TYR A 103 26.06 5.28 2.39
C TYR A 103 27.20 5.69 1.47
N LYS A 104 26.92 6.05 0.21
CA LYS A 104 27.90 6.61 -0.72
C LYS A 104 28.42 7.97 -0.28
N GLN A 105 27.59 8.82 0.31
CA GLN A 105 28.03 10.10 0.87
C GLN A 105 29.01 9.95 2.05
N ILE A 106 28.93 8.84 2.79
CA ILE A 106 29.83 8.52 3.91
C ILE A 106 31.05 7.74 3.42
N PHE A 107 30.86 6.85 2.46
CA PHE A 107 31.89 5.97 1.88
C PHE A 107 31.87 6.08 0.34
N PRO A 108 32.52 7.11 -0.24
CA PRO A 108 32.41 7.44 -1.67
C PRO A 108 32.73 6.28 -2.63
N ASP A 109 33.73 5.46 -2.30
CA ASP A 109 34.18 4.35 -3.16
C ASP A 109 33.37 3.06 -2.99
N SER A 110 32.30 3.08 -2.17
CA SER A 110 31.54 1.88 -1.88
C SER A 110 30.54 1.52 -2.99
N MET A 111 30.53 0.23 -3.33
CA MET A 111 29.54 -0.40 -4.21
C MET A 111 28.50 -1.24 -3.43
N THR A 112 28.39 -1.05 -2.12
CA THR A 112 27.44 -1.77 -1.27
C THR A 112 26.00 -1.51 -1.74
N LYS A 113 25.23 -2.60 -1.84
CA LYS A 113 23.80 -2.54 -2.16
C LYS A 113 22.99 -2.96 -0.93
N PHE A 114 21.85 -2.31 -0.76
CA PHE A 114 20.90 -2.61 0.30
C PHE A 114 19.55 -3.00 -0.30
N SER A 115 18.90 -4.00 0.31
CA SER A 115 17.53 -4.38 -0.03
C SER A 115 16.56 -3.51 0.76
N GLY A 116 15.63 -2.85 0.08
CA GLY A 116 14.65 -1.97 0.70
C GLY A 116 13.81 -2.64 1.79
N PRO A 117 13.10 -3.75 1.49
CA PRO A 117 12.35 -4.51 2.49
C PRO A 117 13.18 -4.93 3.69
N PHE A 118 14.43 -5.32 3.46
CA PHE A 118 15.32 -5.78 4.51
C PHE A 118 15.71 -4.64 5.45
N VAL A 119 16.04 -3.46 4.92
CA VAL A 119 16.37 -2.28 5.75
C VAL A 119 15.18 -1.85 6.61
N LEU A 120 13.95 -2.09 6.15
CA LEU A 120 12.72 -1.86 6.93
C LEU A 120 12.38 -3.00 7.91
N GLY A 121 13.12 -4.11 7.87
CA GLY A 121 12.87 -5.32 8.65
C GLY A 121 11.59 -6.05 8.23
N TRP A 122 11.13 -5.88 7.00
CA TRP A 122 9.88 -6.44 6.48
C TRP A 122 9.99 -7.90 6.03
N ASP A 123 11.14 -8.54 6.24
CA ASP A 123 11.33 -9.99 6.20
C ASP A 123 11.21 -10.64 7.60
N ASN A 124 11.08 -9.84 8.66
CA ASN A 124 10.85 -10.31 10.01
C ASN A 124 9.34 -10.31 10.33
N ASN A 125 8.79 -11.49 10.62
CA ASN A 125 7.37 -11.65 10.97
C ASN A 125 6.97 -10.84 12.21
N GLU A 126 7.83 -10.71 13.23
CA GLU A 126 7.53 -9.92 14.42
C GLU A 126 7.33 -8.43 14.08
N PHE A 127 8.07 -7.92 13.09
CA PHE A 127 7.94 -6.53 12.65
C PHE A 127 6.69 -6.36 11.79
N LEU A 128 6.35 -7.35 10.97
CA LEU A 128 5.10 -7.38 10.23
C LEU A 128 3.91 -7.37 11.20
N GLU A 129 3.92 -8.19 12.24
CA GLU A 129 2.89 -8.16 13.29
C GLU A 129 2.86 -6.83 14.05
N ALA A 130 4.03 -6.28 14.41
CA ALA A 130 4.11 -4.96 15.04
C ALA A 130 3.51 -3.85 14.16
N SER A 131 3.62 -3.96 12.84
CA SER A 131 3.02 -3.00 11.92
C SER A 131 1.49 -3.01 11.99
N LEU A 132 0.87 -4.13 12.36
CA LEU A 132 -0.58 -4.27 12.47
C LEU A 132 -1.18 -3.70 13.77
N LYS A 133 -0.34 -3.26 14.71
CA LYS A 133 -0.84 -2.64 15.95
C LYS A 133 -1.75 -1.43 15.65
N ASP A 134 -2.90 -1.35 16.30
CA ASP A 134 -3.88 -0.26 16.14
C ASP A 134 -4.52 -0.16 14.73
N VAL A 135 -4.39 -1.20 13.91
CA VAL A 135 -5.10 -1.32 12.63
C VAL A 135 -6.56 -1.72 12.90
N HIS A 136 -7.51 -0.90 12.45
CA HIS A 136 -8.94 -1.22 12.59
C HIS A 136 -9.46 -2.18 11.50
N PHE A 137 -8.83 -2.17 10.32
CA PHE A 137 -9.15 -3.06 9.22
C PHE A 137 -7.86 -3.38 8.48
N GLN A 138 -7.47 -4.67 8.46
CA GLN A 138 -6.31 -5.08 7.70
C GLN A 138 -6.69 -5.16 6.22
N ALA A 139 -6.09 -4.29 5.41
CA ALA A 139 -6.31 -4.31 3.98
C ALA A 139 -5.87 -5.64 3.37
N PHE A 140 -6.49 -6.01 2.25
CA PHE A 140 -6.10 -7.17 1.47
C PHE A 140 -6.14 -6.86 -0.03
N ALA A 141 -5.37 -7.61 -0.80
CA ALA A 141 -5.39 -7.54 -2.25
C ALA A 141 -5.89 -8.85 -2.86
N ILE A 142 -6.67 -8.75 -3.92
CA ILE A 142 -7.21 -9.90 -4.67
C ILE A 142 -6.89 -9.72 -6.15
N LYS A 143 -6.77 -10.84 -6.86
CA LYS A 143 -6.56 -10.85 -8.29
C LYS A 143 -7.82 -11.34 -9.00
N ILE A 144 -8.29 -10.57 -9.99
CA ILE A 144 -9.44 -10.90 -10.81
C ILE A 144 -8.94 -11.35 -12.18
N ASP A 145 -9.31 -12.57 -12.59
CA ASP A 145 -8.99 -13.15 -13.91
C ASP A 145 -7.47 -13.09 -14.23
N GLY A 146 -6.61 -13.26 -13.22
CA GLY A 146 -5.16 -13.17 -13.37
C GLY A 146 -4.63 -11.83 -13.86
N LYS A 147 -5.46 -10.77 -13.94
CA LYS A 147 -5.14 -9.52 -14.63
C LYS A 147 -5.26 -8.28 -13.75
N ILE A 148 -6.37 -8.15 -13.02
CA ILE A 148 -6.65 -6.94 -12.25
C ILE A 148 -6.34 -7.20 -10.79
N LEU A 149 -5.34 -6.50 -10.26
CA LEU A 149 -5.00 -6.53 -8.85
C LEU A 149 -5.77 -5.44 -8.11
N VAL A 150 -6.79 -5.83 -7.37
CA VAL A 150 -7.67 -4.94 -6.60
C VAL A 150 -7.21 -4.94 -5.14
N TYR A 151 -7.04 -3.75 -4.59
CA TYR A 151 -6.74 -3.51 -3.19
C TYR A 151 -8.03 -3.10 -2.50
N ILE A 152 -8.43 -3.86 -1.50
CA ILE A 152 -9.57 -3.55 -0.65
C ILE A 152 -9.00 -3.04 0.66
N THR A 153 -9.18 -1.74 0.90
CA THR A 153 -8.49 -1.05 1.99
C THR A 153 -9.39 -0.60 3.10
N ASN A 154 -10.71 -0.62 2.90
CA ASN A 154 -11.65 -0.34 3.97
C ASN A 154 -12.97 -1.06 3.70
N ILE A 155 -13.57 -1.63 4.74
CA ILE A 155 -14.92 -2.20 4.74
C ILE A 155 -15.50 -1.99 6.14
N SER A 156 -16.77 -1.61 6.22
CA SER A 156 -17.57 -1.70 7.43
C SER A 156 -18.94 -2.28 7.10
N VAL A 157 -19.62 -2.82 8.10
CA VAL A 157 -20.97 -3.37 7.98
C VAL A 157 -21.90 -2.46 8.76
N GLY A 158 -22.98 -1.99 8.12
CA GLY A 158 -23.97 -1.12 8.73
C GLY A 158 -24.76 -1.81 9.84
N GLU A 159 -25.45 -1.02 10.67
CA GLU A 159 -26.27 -1.52 11.80
C GLU A 159 -27.41 -2.43 11.34
N GLN A 160 -27.92 -2.23 10.12
CA GLN A 160 -28.78 -3.20 9.46
C GLN A 160 -27.90 -4.32 8.89
N LYS A 161 -28.04 -5.53 9.43
CA LYS A 161 -27.26 -6.70 9.01
C LYS A 161 -27.23 -6.82 7.48
N ASN A 162 -26.02 -7.00 6.94
CA ASN A 162 -25.71 -7.23 5.53
C ASN A 162 -25.65 -6.00 4.62
N THR A 163 -25.70 -4.76 5.15
CA THR A 163 -25.43 -3.56 4.34
C THR A 163 -23.95 -3.18 4.41
N ILE A 164 -23.27 -3.14 3.27
CA ILE A 164 -21.86 -2.72 3.17
C ILE A 164 -21.78 -1.19 3.29
N GLU A 165 -20.98 -0.70 4.22
CA GLU A 165 -20.71 0.73 4.43
C GLU A 165 -19.21 1.03 4.43
N ASN A 166 -18.84 2.28 4.14
CA ASN A 166 -17.45 2.78 4.11
C ASN A 166 -16.48 1.87 3.33
N TYR A 167 -16.96 1.25 2.24
CA TYR A 167 -16.17 0.38 1.40
C TYR A 167 -15.23 1.21 0.53
N THR A 168 -13.95 0.84 0.49
CA THR A 168 -12.99 1.39 -0.47
C THR A 168 -12.19 0.28 -1.09
N ALA A 169 -12.24 0.20 -2.43
CA ALA A 169 -11.33 -0.61 -3.21
C ALA A 169 -10.69 0.21 -4.33
N SER A 170 -9.51 -0.20 -4.77
CA SER A 170 -8.84 0.46 -5.88
C SER A 170 -7.97 -0.47 -6.69
N PHE A 171 -7.75 -0.12 -7.95
CA PHE A 171 -6.80 -0.82 -8.82
C PHE A 171 -6.20 0.14 -9.84
N ILE A 172 -5.06 -0.26 -10.38
CA ILE A 172 -4.42 0.42 -11.51
C ILE A 172 -4.90 -0.21 -12.80
N GLY A 173 -5.38 0.61 -13.71
CA GLY A 173 -5.89 0.18 -15.00
C GLY A 173 -5.58 1.18 -16.10
N GLU A 174 -6.06 0.89 -17.30
CA GLU A 174 -5.97 1.80 -18.44
C GLU A 174 -7.25 2.65 -18.56
N TYR A 175 -7.07 3.96 -18.76
CA TYR A 175 -8.11 4.90 -19.18
C TYR A 175 -7.55 5.80 -20.27
N ASN A 176 -8.23 5.94 -21.42
CA ASN A 176 -7.75 6.73 -22.56
C ASN A 176 -6.28 6.46 -22.94
N LYS A 177 -5.88 5.18 -22.98
CA LYS A 177 -4.50 4.73 -23.30
C LYS A 177 -3.42 5.22 -22.32
N LYS A 178 -3.81 5.67 -21.13
CA LYS A 178 -2.88 6.06 -20.05
C LYS A 178 -3.19 5.26 -18.79
N CYS A 179 -2.16 5.06 -17.97
CA CYS A 179 -2.31 4.51 -16.63
C CYS A 179 -3.21 5.42 -15.78
N ALA A 180 -4.18 4.82 -15.09
CA ALA A 180 -5.11 5.53 -14.22
C ALA A 180 -5.40 4.71 -12.96
N LEU A 181 -5.63 5.42 -11.86
CA LEU A 181 -6.12 4.83 -10.62
C LEU A 181 -7.65 4.83 -10.64
N PHE A 182 -8.24 3.66 -10.50
CA PHE A 182 -9.67 3.47 -10.30
C PHE A 182 -9.93 3.31 -8.81
N VAL A 183 -10.74 4.19 -8.23
CA VAL A 183 -11.18 4.11 -6.83
C VAL A 183 -12.68 3.85 -6.81
N GLN A 184 -13.08 2.80 -6.11
CA GLN A 184 -14.43 2.28 -6.01
C GLN A 184 -14.89 2.44 -4.57
N ILE A 185 -16.00 3.14 -4.35
CA ILE A 185 -16.52 3.44 -3.02
C ILE A 185 -17.98 2.99 -2.92
N ILE A 186 -18.33 2.41 -1.76
CA ILE A 186 -19.72 2.16 -1.36
C ILE A 186 -19.97 2.92 -0.06
N GLN A 187 -20.94 3.83 -0.10
CA GLN A 187 -21.33 4.66 1.05
C GLN A 187 -22.86 4.72 1.12
N SER A 188 -23.46 4.04 2.10
CA SER A 188 -24.91 4.03 2.32
C SER A 188 -25.68 3.78 1.01
N GLU A 189 -25.39 2.65 0.37
CA GLU A 189 -25.96 2.22 -0.92
C GLU A 189 -25.67 3.13 -2.14
N ASN A 190 -24.81 4.15 -1.99
CA ASN A 190 -24.29 4.90 -3.13
C ASN A 190 -23.00 4.26 -3.64
N TYR A 191 -23.01 3.85 -4.91
CA TYR A 191 -21.88 3.23 -5.57
C TYR A 191 -21.20 4.26 -6.47
N LYS A 192 -19.89 4.41 -6.29
CA LYS A 192 -19.10 5.42 -7.00
C LYS A 192 -17.82 4.80 -7.56
N VAL A 193 -17.49 5.14 -8.80
CA VAL A 193 -16.17 4.90 -9.39
C VAL A 193 -15.55 6.25 -9.75
N SER A 194 -14.35 6.51 -9.25
CA SER A 194 -13.55 7.69 -9.56
C SER A 194 -12.28 7.28 -10.30
N ILE A 195 -12.01 7.90 -11.44
CA ILE A 195 -10.85 7.64 -12.27
C ILE A 195 -9.88 8.82 -12.15
N TYR A 196 -8.68 8.56 -11.65
CA TYR A 196 -7.62 9.56 -11.50
C TYR A 196 -6.52 9.32 -12.54
N GLN A 197 -6.20 10.36 -13.32
CA GLN A 197 -5.01 10.42 -14.17
C GLN A 197 -4.09 11.51 -13.66
N LYS A 198 -2.79 11.41 -13.99
CA LYS A 198 -1.83 12.47 -13.68
C LYS A 198 -2.31 13.80 -14.30
N ASP A 199 -2.27 14.86 -13.49
CA ASP A 199 -2.52 16.26 -13.88
C ASP A 199 -3.98 16.68 -14.16
N ASN A 200 -4.96 15.77 -14.00
CA ASN A 200 -6.39 16.08 -14.22
C ASN A 200 -7.24 15.83 -12.96
N GLY A 201 -8.36 16.55 -12.85
CA GLY A 201 -9.41 16.24 -11.87
C GLY A 201 -10.02 14.85 -12.10
N PRO A 202 -10.57 14.20 -11.06
CA PRO A 202 -11.16 12.89 -11.22
C PRO A 202 -12.40 12.92 -12.10
N ILE A 203 -12.55 11.88 -12.92
CA ILE A 203 -13.82 11.60 -13.61
C ILE A 203 -14.62 10.66 -12.71
N ILE A 204 -15.86 11.04 -12.42
CA ILE A 204 -16.69 10.38 -11.41
C ILE A 204 -17.93 9.81 -12.07
N PHE A 205 -18.23 8.55 -11.78
CA PHE A 205 -19.43 7.84 -12.19
C PHE A 205 -20.17 7.32 -10.96
N PHE A 206 -21.49 7.34 -11.03
CA PHE A 206 -22.39 6.84 -9.99
C PHE A 206 -23.30 5.75 -10.54
N GLY A 207 -23.86 4.93 -9.66
CA GLY A 207 -24.94 3.99 -9.95
C GLY A 207 -25.63 3.53 -8.68
N SER A 208 -26.78 2.87 -8.82
CA SER A 208 -27.54 2.28 -7.72
C SER A 208 -27.05 0.88 -7.34
N THR A 209 -26.16 0.28 -8.15
CA THR A 209 -25.50 -1.00 -7.88
C THR A 209 -24.06 -0.99 -8.42
N PRO A 210 -23.18 -1.92 -8.00
CA PRO A 210 -21.85 -2.05 -8.58
C PRO A 210 -21.87 -2.26 -10.10
N SER A 211 -22.80 -3.08 -10.59
CA SER A 211 -22.95 -3.41 -12.01
C SER A 211 -23.45 -2.22 -12.83
N GLU A 212 -24.42 -1.46 -12.31
CA GLU A 212 -24.87 -0.24 -12.99
C GLU A 212 -23.76 0.82 -13.01
N THR A 213 -23.02 0.98 -11.92
CA THR A 213 -21.90 1.94 -11.86
C THR A 213 -20.86 1.63 -12.93
N TRP A 214 -20.46 0.37 -13.08
CA TRP A 214 -19.51 -0.03 -14.12
C TRP A 214 -20.10 0.02 -15.54
N LYS A 215 -21.41 -0.18 -15.69
CA LYS A 215 -22.10 0.08 -16.97
C LYS A 215 -22.00 1.56 -17.35
N ASN A 216 -22.16 2.47 -16.40
CA ASN A 216 -22.04 3.92 -16.61
C ASN A 216 -20.60 4.36 -16.91
N VAL A 217 -19.60 3.72 -16.30
CA VAL A 217 -18.18 3.91 -16.66
C VAL A 217 -17.91 3.50 -18.12
N GLY A 218 -18.58 2.45 -18.61
CA GLY A 218 -18.48 2.02 -20.01
C GLY A 218 -17.16 1.30 -20.36
N LEU A 219 -16.36 0.92 -19.37
CA LEU A 219 -15.08 0.20 -19.51
C LEU A 219 -15.16 -1.17 -18.85
N TYR A 220 -14.16 -2.02 -19.10
CA TYR A 220 -14.05 -3.34 -18.45
C TYR A 220 -15.32 -4.22 -18.61
N LYS A 221 -16.06 -4.03 -19.71
CA LYS A 221 -17.40 -4.61 -19.97
C LYS A 221 -17.49 -6.14 -19.92
N LYS A 222 -16.35 -6.84 -19.96
CA LYS A 222 -16.29 -8.31 -19.82
C LYS A 222 -16.47 -8.79 -18.38
N TYR A 223 -16.32 -7.90 -17.38
CA TYR A 223 -16.47 -8.24 -15.97
C TYR A 223 -17.81 -7.74 -15.44
N ARG A 224 -18.36 -8.45 -14.45
CA ARG A 224 -19.48 -7.93 -13.65
C ARG A 224 -18.99 -6.80 -12.75
N GLY A 225 -19.83 -5.81 -12.47
CA GLY A 225 -19.41 -4.72 -11.57
C GLY A 225 -19.10 -5.23 -10.16
N THR A 226 -19.85 -6.22 -9.68
CA THR A 226 -19.60 -6.93 -8.41
C THR A 226 -18.24 -7.63 -8.37
N GLN A 227 -17.75 -8.14 -9.51
CA GLN A 227 -16.39 -8.68 -9.63
C GLN A 227 -15.34 -7.58 -9.53
N LEU A 228 -15.51 -6.47 -10.26
CA LEU A 228 -14.55 -5.36 -10.25
C LEU A 228 -14.46 -4.68 -8.89
N PHE A 229 -15.59 -4.56 -8.19
CA PHE A 229 -15.64 -4.16 -6.78
C PHE A 229 -15.08 -5.25 -5.84
N GLY A 230 -14.63 -6.40 -6.32
CA GLY A 230 -14.08 -7.46 -5.49
C GLY A 230 -15.06 -8.11 -4.52
N LEU A 231 -16.36 -7.83 -4.63
CA LEU A 231 -17.37 -8.27 -3.67
C LEU A 231 -17.56 -9.78 -3.73
N GLU A 232 -17.45 -10.39 -4.90
CA GLU A 232 -17.64 -11.84 -5.07
C GLU A 232 -16.49 -12.69 -4.50
N HIS A 233 -15.38 -12.07 -4.10
CA HIS A 233 -14.21 -12.80 -3.64
C HIS A 233 -14.43 -13.34 -2.22
N PRO A 234 -14.05 -14.60 -1.92
CA PRO A 234 -14.27 -15.20 -0.60
C PRO A 234 -13.70 -14.40 0.57
N MET A 235 -12.53 -13.76 0.40
CA MET A 235 -11.93 -12.90 1.43
C MET A 235 -12.78 -11.65 1.72
N THR A 236 -13.40 -11.06 0.68
CA THR A 236 -14.30 -9.92 0.85
C THR A 236 -15.60 -10.34 1.52
N GLN A 237 -16.17 -11.48 1.13
CA GLN A 237 -17.38 -12.03 1.77
C GLN A 237 -17.14 -12.28 3.26
N LYS A 238 -16.02 -12.94 3.62
CA LYS A 238 -15.64 -13.14 5.03
C LYS A 238 -15.52 -11.84 5.81
N ALA A 239 -15.00 -10.77 5.20
CA ALA A 239 -14.87 -9.47 5.85
C ALA A 239 -16.20 -8.71 6.01
N ILE A 240 -17.21 -9.04 5.20
CA ILE A 240 -18.57 -8.49 5.32
C ILE A 240 -19.39 -9.27 6.36
N ASP A 241 -19.09 -10.56 6.54
CA ASP A 241 -19.80 -11.44 7.48
C ASP A 241 -19.22 -11.43 8.92
N ALA A 242 -18.10 -10.74 9.14
CA ALA A 242 -17.35 -10.69 10.40
C ALA A 242 -17.97 -9.72 11.43
#